data_AF-A0A6G3BQF6-F1
#
_entry.id   AF-A0A6G3BQF6-F1
#
_cell.length_a   1.000
_cell.length_b   1.000
_cell.length_c   1.000
_cell.angle_alpha   90.00
_cell.angle_beta   90.00
_cell.angle_gamma   90.00
#
_symmetry.space_group_name_H-M   'P 1'
#
loop_
_entity.id
_entity.type
_entity.pdbx_description
1 polymer ?
#
loop_
_entity_poly.entity_id
_entity_poly.type
_entity_poly.pdbx_seq_one_letter_code
_entity_poly.pdbx_strand_id
1 'polypeptide(L)'
;MGNSVAYPVLRTTDAAEAYAQAVRLCGLLEERDDEVLLYAELFTVADMRRMAAVLPEGPFDYLGSRLDPATGDFADFDLAVSTAGDAALEAELPLSVMAEAPLGTVEERFVRSLGRGVAGIDWQGRWPDEPEFDSYGMAKYDGVGIAFNGDTATWGERADHHTVFVHVDKYGDLSRAERLAASIGSTVLGAAQGGW
;
A
#
# COMPACT_ATOMS: atom_id res chain seq x y z
N MET A 1 -14.76 -5.31 1.76
CA MET A 1 -13.41 -5.55 1.21
C MET A 1 -13.45 -6.89 0.53
N GLY A 2 -13.11 -6.90 -0.75
CA GLY A 2 -13.42 -8.02 -1.64
C GLY A 2 -12.12 -8.62 -2.10
N ASN A 3 -11.69 -9.70 -1.45
CA ASN A 3 -10.41 -10.38 -1.66
C ASN A 3 -10.09 -10.58 -3.16
N SER A 4 -9.35 -9.62 -3.71
CA SER A 4 -8.70 -9.71 -5.02
C SER A 4 -7.60 -10.76 -4.98
N VAL A 5 -7.20 -11.24 -6.15
CA VAL A 5 -5.97 -12.03 -6.29
C VAL A 5 -4.87 -11.14 -6.85
N ALA A 6 -3.74 -11.13 -6.16
CA ALA A 6 -2.58 -10.30 -6.48
C ALA A 6 -1.40 -11.16 -6.97
N TYR A 7 -0.70 -10.68 -8.01
CA TYR A 7 0.51 -11.32 -8.53
C TYR A 7 1.70 -10.38 -8.40
N PRO A 8 2.83 -10.80 -7.80
CA PRO A 8 4.03 -9.97 -7.74
C PRO A 8 4.66 -9.89 -9.13
N VAL A 9 4.85 -8.68 -9.64
CA VAL A 9 5.37 -8.42 -11.00
C VAL A 9 6.71 -7.69 -11.00
N LEU A 10 7.14 -7.15 -9.86
CA LEU A 10 8.45 -6.54 -9.68
C LEU A 10 8.92 -6.73 -8.25
N ARG A 11 10.21 -7.02 -8.07
CA ARG A 11 10.92 -6.88 -6.80
C ARG A 11 12.16 -6.03 -7.01
N THR A 12 12.32 -5.00 -6.18
CA THR A 12 13.48 -4.10 -6.25
C THR A 12 13.81 -3.56 -4.86
N THR A 13 15.06 -3.19 -4.63
CA THR A 13 15.49 -2.48 -3.42
C THR A 13 15.40 -0.96 -3.57
N ASP A 14 14.96 -0.47 -4.73
CA ASP A 14 14.77 0.96 -5.01
C ASP A 14 13.28 1.31 -4.96
N ALA A 15 12.88 2.05 -3.91
CA ALA A 15 11.50 2.50 -3.72
C ALA A 15 11.02 3.41 -4.85
N ALA A 16 11.89 4.24 -5.42
CA ALA A 16 11.54 5.12 -6.53
C ALA A 16 11.30 4.33 -7.82
N GLU A 17 12.08 3.26 -8.05
CA GLU A 17 11.83 2.33 -9.15
C GLU A 17 10.49 1.61 -8.98
N ALA A 18 10.22 1.05 -7.79
CA ALA A 18 8.95 0.38 -7.51
C ALA A 18 7.76 1.30 -7.78
N TYR A 19 7.81 2.53 -7.28
CA TYR A 19 6.79 3.55 -7.53
C TYR A 19 6.63 3.88 -9.01
N ALA A 20 7.75 4.13 -9.72
CA ALA A 20 7.70 4.48 -11.13
C ALA A 20 7.12 3.35 -12.01
N GLN A 21 7.39 2.09 -11.68
CA GLN A 21 6.83 0.94 -12.37
C GLN A 21 5.33 0.76 -12.08
N ALA A 22 4.93 0.94 -10.82
CA ALA A 22 3.51 0.91 -10.44
C ALA A 22 2.70 2.02 -11.15
N VAL A 23 3.23 3.25 -11.21
CA VAL A 23 2.58 4.35 -11.95
C VAL A 23 2.42 4.02 -13.43
N ARG A 24 3.40 3.32 -14.06
CA ARG A 24 3.26 2.84 -15.43
C ARG A 24 2.11 1.83 -15.58
N LEU A 25 2.00 0.88 -14.66
CA LEU A 25 0.90 -0.10 -14.64
C LEU A 25 -0.45 0.60 -14.43
N CYS A 26 -0.54 1.57 -13.52
CA CYS A 26 -1.75 2.36 -13.32
C CYS A 26 -2.20 3.09 -14.59
N GLY A 27 -1.27 3.46 -15.47
CA GLY A 27 -1.57 4.05 -16.77
C GLY A 27 -2.23 3.09 -17.79
N LEU A 28 -2.31 1.80 -17.47
CA LEU A 28 -2.97 0.77 -18.28
C LEU A 28 -4.39 0.45 -17.81
N LEU A 29 -4.82 0.98 -16.67
CA LEU A 29 -6.20 0.89 -16.22
C LEU A 29 -7.10 1.69 -17.18
N GLU A 30 -8.25 1.12 -17.56
CA GLU A 30 -9.29 1.82 -18.34
C GLU A 30 -9.99 2.86 -17.47
N GLU A 31 -10.29 2.49 -16.23
CA GLU A 31 -10.88 3.35 -15.21
C GLU A 31 -9.99 3.31 -13.97
N ARG A 32 -9.82 4.44 -13.30
CA ARG A 32 -9.04 4.53 -12.06
C ARG A 32 -9.85 5.32 -11.06
N ASP A 33 -9.84 4.85 -9.82
CA ASP A 33 -10.47 5.55 -8.72
C ASP A 33 -9.75 6.88 -8.48
N ASP A 34 -10.49 7.87 -7.97
CA ASP A 34 -9.96 9.21 -7.68
C ASP A 34 -9.22 9.27 -6.34
N GLU A 35 -9.16 8.14 -5.63
CA GLU A 35 -8.47 7.98 -4.36
C GLU A 35 -7.38 6.89 -4.44
N VAL A 36 -6.40 7.03 -3.56
CA VAL A 36 -5.33 6.06 -3.34
C VAL A 36 -5.30 5.70 -1.87
N LEU A 37 -5.18 4.41 -1.57
CA LEU A 37 -5.03 3.92 -0.21
C LEU A 37 -3.54 3.85 0.14
N LEU A 38 -3.19 4.41 1.30
CA LEU A 38 -1.84 4.52 1.81
C LEU A 38 -1.76 3.82 3.16
N TYR A 39 -0.69 3.07 3.40
CA TYR A 39 -0.43 2.42 4.69
C TYR A 39 1.03 2.59 5.09
N ALA A 40 1.33 2.84 6.36
CA ALA A 40 2.72 2.81 6.82
C ALA A 40 2.83 2.46 8.31
N GLU A 41 3.79 1.59 8.64
CA GLU A 41 4.26 1.34 9.99
C GLU A 41 5.34 2.34 10.40
N LEU A 42 5.23 2.85 11.63
CA LEU A 42 6.02 3.95 12.15
C LEU A 42 6.68 3.52 13.45
N PHE A 43 8.01 3.40 13.42
CA PHE A 43 8.80 2.86 14.55
C PHE A 43 9.62 3.93 15.28
N THR A 44 9.71 5.14 14.72
CA THR A 44 10.45 6.24 15.33
C THR A 44 9.64 7.53 15.28
N VAL A 45 9.91 8.45 16.22
CA VAL A 45 9.31 9.79 16.21
C VAL A 45 9.61 10.50 14.89
N ALA A 46 10.82 10.30 14.34
CA ALA A 46 11.20 10.88 13.06
C ALA A 46 10.33 10.36 11.89
N ASP A 47 10.01 9.07 11.86
CA ASP A 47 9.10 8.48 10.85
C ASP A 47 7.71 9.10 10.97
N MET A 48 7.20 9.18 12.19
CA MET A 48 5.87 9.72 12.47
C MET A 48 5.74 11.20 12.09
N ARG A 49 6.75 12.03 12.38
CA ARG A 49 6.78 13.45 11.97
C ARG A 49 6.83 13.61 10.46
N ARG A 50 7.65 12.80 9.76
CA ARG A 50 7.70 12.82 8.29
C ARG A 50 6.37 12.41 7.68
N MET A 51 5.73 11.39 8.25
CA MET A 51 4.44 10.91 7.74
C MET A 51 3.32 11.92 8.00
N ALA A 52 3.26 12.54 9.19
CA ALA A 52 2.29 13.60 9.47
C ALA A 52 2.47 14.86 8.61
N ALA A 53 3.68 15.13 8.10
CA ALA A 53 3.86 16.18 7.10
C ALA A 53 3.27 15.82 5.72
N VAL A 54 3.07 14.54 5.43
CA VAL A 54 2.41 14.05 4.20
C VAL A 54 0.91 13.91 4.41
N LEU A 55 0.50 13.37 5.56
CA LEU A 55 -0.86 13.06 5.97
C LEU A 55 -1.18 13.76 7.31
N PRO A 56 -1.44 15.08 7.32
CA PRO A 56 -1.65 15.82 8.56
C PRO A 56 -2.86 15.36 9.36
N GLU A 57 -3.91 14.92 8.66
CA GLU A 57 -5.15 14.40 9.22
C GLU A 57 -5.22 12.87 9.14
N GLY A 58 -4.07 12.20 8.96
CA GLY A 58 -4.02 10.74 8.87
C GLY A 58 -4.48 10.09 10.18
N PRO A 59 -5.29 9.02 10.13
CA PRO A 59 -5.68 8.28 11.33
C PRO A 59 -4.48 7.45 11.80
N PHE A 60 -3.70 8.02 12.71
CA PHE A 60 -2.61 7.31 13.37
C PHE A 60 -3.20 6.41 14.44
N ASP A 61 -2.84 5.14 14.40
CA ASP A 61 -3.31 4.11 15.33
C ASP A 61 -2.13 3.31 15.86
N TYR A 62 -2.30 2.60 16.98
CA TYR A 62 -1.30 1.63 17.42
C TYR A 62 -1.19 0.49 16.41
N LEU A 63 0.04 0.10 16.07
CA LEU A 63 0.29 -0.99 15.10
C LEU A 63 -0.31 -2.33 15.54
N GLY A 64 -0.60 -2.49 16.84
CA GLY A 64 -1.32 -3.62 17.39
C GLY A 64 -2.29 -3.18 18.48
N SER A 65 -3.20 -4.09 18.84
CA SER A 65 -4.17 -3.82 19.90
C SER A 65 -3.48 -3.49 21.23
N ARG A 66 -3.73 -2.29 21.72
CA ARG A 66 -3.37 -1.86 23.07
C ARG A 66 -4.64 -1.75 23.89
N LEU A 67 -4.56 -2.13 25.17
CA LEU A 67 -5.66 -1.93 26.11
C LEU A 67 -5.31 -0.76 27.04
N ASP A 68 -6.30 0.07 27.33
CA ASP A 68 -6.21 1.07 28.38
C ASP A 68 -6.15 0.34 29.73
N PRO A 69 -5.10 0.53 30.55
CA PRO A 69 -4.94 -0.19 31.80
C PRO A 69 -5.96 0.22 32.88
N ALA A 70 -6.60 1.39 32.74
CA ALA A 70 -7.63 1.89 33.66
C ALA A 70 -9.03 1.39 33.30
N THR A 71 -9.39 1.31 32.01
CA THR A 71 -10.73 0.88 31.58
C THR A 71 -10.79 -0.58 31.13
N GLY A 72 -9.69 -1.12 30.59
CA GLY A 72 -9.63 -2.43 29.93
C GLY A 72 -10.17 -2.43 28.49
N ASP A 73 -10.56 -1.28 27.96
CA ASP A 73 -10.99 -1.11 26.56
C ASP A 73 -9.79 -0.98 25.62
N PHE A 74 -10.02 -1.05 24.30
CA PHE A 74 -8.98 -0.72 23.33
C PHE A 74 -8.56 0.74 23.49
N ALA A 75 -7.26 0.97 23.54
CA ALA A 75 -6.69 2.30 23.63
C ALA A 75 -6.62 2.92 22.24
N ASP A 76 -7.11 4.15 22.13
CA ASP A 76 -6.99 4.98 20.94
C ASP A 76 -5.72 5.85 21.02
N PHE A 77 -5.21 6.28 19.88
CA PHE A 77 -4.10 7.23 19.81
C PHE A 77 -4.65 8.65 19.63
N ASP A 78 -4.52 9.47 20.67
CA ASP A 78 -5.12 10.82 20.71
C ASP A 78 -4.09 11.97 20.69
N LEU A 79 -2.80 11.68 20.54
CA LEU A 79 -1.78 12.72 20.53
C LEU A 79 -1.75 13.46 19.19
N ALA A 80 -1.82 14.79 19.26
CA ALA A 80 -1.59 15.64 18.11
C ALA A 80 -0.11 15.56 17.66
N VAL A 81 0.16 14.73 16.66
CA VAL A 81 1.50 14.43 16.14
C VAL A 81 2.29 15.68 15.77
N SER A 82 1.63 16.76 15.33
CA SER A 82 2.29 18.01 14.94
C SER A 82 2.79 18.85 16.12
N THR A 83 2.20 18.72 17.31
CA THR A 83 2.48 19.60 18.46
C THR A 83 2.98 18.88 19.70
N ALA A 84 2.71 17.58 19.84
CA ALA A 84 3.20 16.77 20.95
C ALA A 84 4.74 16.80 21.04
N GLY A 85 5.29 16.71 22.25
CA GLY A 85 6.74 16.62 22.45
C GLY A 85 7.29 15.25 22.09
N ASP A 86 8.54 15.17 21.65
CA ASP A 86 9.14 13.92 21.16
C ASP A 86 9.12 12.79 22.20
N ALA A 87 9.36 13.09 23.48
CA ALA A 87 9.30 12.09 24.55
C ALA A 87 7.89 11.50 24.77
N ALA A 88 6.84 12.29 24.54
CA ALA A 88 5.47 11.80 24.63
C ALA A 88 5.16 10.88 23.44
N LEU A 89 5.59 11.29 22.25
CA LEU A 89 5.41 10.51 21.02
C LEU A 89 6.19 9.20 21.06
N GLU A 90 7.41 9.22 21.61
CA GLU A 90 8.24 8.02 21.75
C GLU A 90 7.58 6.95 22.64
N ALA A 91 6.80 7.37 23.63
CA ALA A 91 6.07 6.46 24.52
C ALA A 91 4.88 5.76 23.85
N GLU A 92 4.40 6.27 22.71
CA GLU A 92 3.25 5.70 21.99
C GLU A 92 3.63 4.76 20.84
N LEU A 93 4.91 4.71 20.46
CA LEU A 93 5.37 3.85 19.36
C LEU A 93 5.32 2.35 19.74
N PRO A 94 5.15 1.44 18.75
CA PRO A 94 4.98 1.70 17.32
C PRO A 94 3.54 2.01 16.92
N LEU A 95 3.41 2.83 15.88
CA LEU A 95 2.13 3.23 15.30
C LEU A 95 2.01 2.75 13.84
N SER A 96 0.81 2.81 13.31
CA SER A 96 0.52 2.75 11.87
C SER A 96 -0.34 3.94 11.45
N VAL A 97 -0.35 4.23 10.16
CA VAL A 97 -1.36 5.10 9.55
C VAL A 97 -1.94 4.37 8.35
N MET A 98 -3.25 4.46 8.18
CA MET A 98 -3.96 3.97 6.99
C MET A 98 -4.92 5.06 6.50
N ALA A 99 -4.64 5.65 5.33
CA ALA A 99 -5.39 6.80 4.85
C ALA A 99 -5.74 6.68 3.37
N GLU A 100 -6.93 7.13 3.01
CA GLU A 100 -7.28 7.44 1.63
C GLU A 100 -6.88 8.89 1.33
N ALA A 101 -6.33 9.13 0.15
CA ALA A 101 -5.97 10.47 -0.30
C ALA A 101 -6.39 10.65 -1.77
N PRO A 102 -6.71 11.88 -2.20
CA PRO A 102 -6.98 12.13 -3.60
C PRO A 102 -5.77 11.80 -4.47
N LEU A 103 -6.03 11.18 -5.62
CA LEU A 103 -5.03 10.70 -6.55
C LEU A 103 -4.10 11.82 -7.03
N GLY A 104 -2.80 11.53 -7.06
CA GLY A 104 -1.75 12.44 -7.55
C GLY A 104 -1.39 13.57 -6.59
N THR A 105 -1.88 13.55 -5.36
CA THR A 105 -1.65 14.65 -4.40
C THR A 105 -0.46 14.40 -3.48
N VAL A 106 -0.24 13.17 -3.02
CA VAL A 106 0.67 12.88 -1.89
C VAL A 106 1.67 11.75 -2.16
N GLU A 107 1.46 10.91 -3.17
CA GLU A 107 2.17 9.64 -3.35
C GLU A 107 3.69 9.80 -3.46
N GLU A 108 4.18 10.77 -4.25
CA GLU A 108 5.62 11.02 -4.33
C GLU A 108 6.23 11.47 -2.99
N ARG A 109 5.49 12.29 -2.24
CA ARG A 109 5.93 12.76 -0.92
C ARG A 109 5.88 11.62 0.09
N PHE A 110 4.88 10.75 -0.01
CA PHE A 110 4.76 9.53 0.78
C PHE A 110 5.97 8.61 0.57
N VAL A 111 6.32 8.30 -0.69
CA VAL A 111 7.48 7.45 -1.03
C VAL A 111 8.80 8.03 -0.50
N ARG A 112 8.97 9.36 -0.53
CA ARG A 112 10.17 10.03 0.01
C ARG A 112 10.23 10.03 1.54
N SER A 113 9.09 9.89 2.21
CA SER A 113 8.98 9.92 3.67
C SER A 113 9.12 8.55 4.32
N LEU A 114 9.18 7.47 3.53
CA LEU A 114 9.25 6.10 4.01
C LEU A 114 10.35 5.88 5.05
N GLY A 115 10.00 5.12 6.08
CA GLY A 115 10.91 4.64 7.12
C GLY A 115 11.37 3.21 6.87
N ARG A 116 11.75 2.51 7.94
CA ARG A 116 12.16 1.10 7.89
C ARG A 116 11.02 0.11 8.01
N GLY A 117 9.83 0.56 8.43
CA GLY A 117 8.62 -0.26 8.57
C GLY A 117 8.02 -0.64 7.22
N VAL A 118 7.05 -1.55 7.25
CA VAL A 118 6.25 -1.89 6.06
C VAL A 118 5.40 -0.69 5.67
N ALA A 119 5.25 -0.45 4.39
CA ALA A 119 4.33 0.55 3.88
C ALA A 119 3.68 0.10 2.57
N GLY A 120 2.56 0.73 2.23
CA GLY A 120 1.66 0.33 1.17
C GLY A 120 1.17 1.52 0.35
N ILE A 121 1.03 1.32 -0.95
CA ILE A 121 0.20 2.18 -1.80
C ILE A 121 -0.64 1.28 -2.70
N ASP A 122 -1.96 1.44 -2.65
CA ASP A 122 -2.90 0.71 -3.51
C ASP A 122 -3.73 1.68 -4.35
N TRP A 123 -3.75 1.43 -5.65
CA TRP A 123 -4.63 2.09 -6.60
C TRP A 123 -5.66 1.10 -7.11
N GLN A 124 -6.93 1.41 -6.87
CA GLN A 124 -8.05 0.66 -7.42
C GLN A 124 -8.49 1.25 -8.76
N GLY A 125 -9.13 0.41 -9.55
CA GLY A 125 -9.61 0.78 -10.87
C GLY A 125 -10.02 -0.46 -11.63
N ARG A 126 -10.24 -0.33 -12.93
CA ARG A 126 -10.66 -1.40 -13.82
C ARG A 126 -9.65 -1.57 -14.94
N TRP A 127 -9.16 -2.78 -15.14
CA TRP A 127 -8.40 -3.11 -16.34
C TRP A 127 -9.32 -3.09 -17.57
N PRO A 128 -8.84 -2.77 -18.77
CA PRO A 128 -9.64 -2.88 -19.98
C PRO A 128 -10.14 -4.32 -20.19
N ASP A 129 -11.29 -4.47 -20.83
CA ASP A 129 -11.76 -5.79 -21.28
C ASP A 129 -10.87 -6.30 -22.42
N GLU A 130 -10.54 -7.59 -22.37
CA GLU A 130 -9.80 -8.31 -23.41
C GLU A 130 -10.59 -9.57 -23.81
N PRO A 131 -11.69 -9.43 -24.58
CA PRO A 131 -12.56 -10.55 -24.93
C PRO A 131 -11.85 -11.69 -25.66
N GLU A 132 -10.78 -11.40 -26.41
CA GLU A 132 -9.93 -12.40 -27.08
C GLU A 132 -9.23 -13.37 -26.10
N PHE A 133 -9.11 -12.99 -24.83
CA PHE A 133 -8.52 -13.79 -23.77
C PHE A 133 -9.53 -14.22 -22.70
N ASP A 134 -10.83 -14.01 -22.93
CA ASP A 134 -11.91 -14.23 -21.96
C ASP A 134 -11.64 -13.53 -20.60
N SER A 135 -11.06 -12.33 -20.67
CA SER A 135 -10.56 -11.57 -19.53
C SER A 135 -11.26 -10.23 -19.48
N TYR A 136 -11.98 -9.95 -18.39
CA TYR A 136 -12.83 -8.77 -18.26
C TYR A 136 -12.47 -7.99 -17.00
N GLY A 137 -12.42 -6.67 -17.12
CA GLY A 137 -12.12 -5.77 -16.01
C GLY A 137 -13.21 -5.77 -14.95
N MET A 138 -12.81 -5.85 -13.69
CA MET A 138 -13.70 -5.78 -12.53
C MET A 138 -13.18 -4.76 -11.53
N ALA A 139 -13.73 -3.54 -11.58
CA ALA A 139 -13.27 -2.39 -10.78
C ALA A 139 -13.04 -2.68 -9.28
N LYS A 140 -13.86 -3.58 -8.72
CA LYS A 140 -13.80 -3.98 -7.31
C LYS A 140 -12.53 -4.77 -6.92
N TYR A 141 -11.91 -5.45 -7.87
CA TYR A 141 -10.79 -6.38 -7.61
C TYR A 141 -9.52 -5.99 -8.35
N ASP A 142 -9.64 -5.14 -9.35
CA ASP A 142 -8.55 -4.75 -10.21
C ASP A 142 -7.80 -3.55 -9.64
N GLY A 143 -6.51 -3.49 -9.93
CA GLY A 143 -5.67 -2.40 -9.47
C GLY A 143 -4.20 -2.76 -9.37
N VAL A 144 -3.44 -1.84 -8.82
CA VAL A 144 -2.00 -1.97 -8.62
C VAL A 144 -1.69 -1.68 -7.17
N GLY A 145 -0.89 -2.56 -6.55
CA GLY A 145 -0.42 -2.40 -5.19
C GLY A 145 1.10 -2.34 -5.12
N ILE A 146 1.63 -1.64 -4.13
CA ILE A 146 3.05 -1.71 -3.75
C ILE A 146 3.13 -2.06 -2.28
N ALA A 147 3.93 -3.07 -1.95
CA ALA A 147 4.43 -3.28 -0.59
C ALA A 147 5.88 -2.78 -0.53
N PHE A 148 6.11 -1.68 0.17
CA PHE A 148 7.45 -1.20 0.49
C PHE A 148 7.99 -1.94 1.72
N ASN A 149 9.24 -2.39 1.66
CA ASN A 149 9.85 -3.20 2.70
C ASN A 149 9.00 -4.45 3.01
N GLY A 150 8.38 -5.05 1.99
CA GLY A 150 7.41 -6.14 2.13
C GLY A 150 7.29 -6.96 0.84
N ASP A 151 6.91 -8.23 1.00
CA ASP A 151 6.78 -9.20 -0.08
C ASP A 151 5.36 -9.78 -0.25
N THR A 152 4.42 -9.30 0.56
CA THR A 152 3.01 -9.68 0.50
C THR A 152 2.10 -8.52 0.09
N ALA A 153 1.05 -8.80 -0.69
CA ALA A 153 0.08 -7.81 -1.15
C ALA A 153 -0.77 -7.20 -0.02
N THR A 154 -0.89 -7.86 1.14
CA THR A 154 -1.63 -7.36 2.31
C THR A 154 -0.74 -6.65 3.34
N TRP A 155 0.45 -6.19 2.94
CA TRP A 155 1.41 -5.49 3.81
C TRP A 155 1.73 -6.25 5.12
N GLY A 156 2.00 -7.55 5.00
CA GLY A 156 2.36 -8.45 6.10
C GLY A 156 3.79 -8.25 6.60
N GLU A 157 4.60 -9.32 6.60
CA GLU A 157 5.93 -9.25 7.20
C GLU A 157 6.91 -8.37 6.43
N ARG A 158 7.86 -7.79 7.17
CA ARG A 158 8.92 -6.96 6.61
C ARG A 158 9.88 -7.79 5.74
N ALA A 159 10.17 -7.27 4.56
CA ALA A 159 11.20 -7.76 3.65
C ALA A 159 12.26 -6.67 3.36
N ASP A 160 13.44 -7.08 2.89
CA ASP A 160 14.53 -6.16 2.52
C ASP A 160 14.39 -5.61 1.07
N HIS A 161 13.21 -5.72 0.48
CA HIS A 161 12.88 -5.23 -0.85
C HIS A 161 11.45 -4.68 -0.89
N HIS A 162 11.12 -4.01 -1.98
CA HIS A 162 9.79 -3.54 -2.32
C HIS A 162 9.21 -4.45 -3.41
N THR A 163 7.92 -4.74 -3.34
CA THR A 163 7.23 -5.60 -4.29
C THR A 163 6.05 -4.85 -4.91
N VAL A 164 5.97 -4.86 -6.24
CA VAL A 164 4.80 -4.34 -6.97
C VAL A 164 3.91 -5.49 -7.36
N PHE A 165 2.61 -5.32 -7.17
CA PHE A 165 1.57 -6.29 -7.45
C PHE A 165 0.59 -5.76 -8.49
N VAL A 166 0.10 -6.67 -9.32
CA VAL A 166 -1.12 -6.45 -10.10
C VAL A 166 -2.24 -7.26 -9.47
N HIS A 167 -3.36 -6.59 -9.20
CA HIS A 167 -4.58 -7.20 -8.67
C HIS A 167 -5.52 -7.47 -9.83
N VAL A 168 -6.04 -8.69 -9.91
CA VAL A 168 -6.84 -9.17 -11.05
C VAL A 168 -7.95 -10.10 -10.57
N ASP A 169 -9.20 -9.65 -10.70
CA ASP A 169 -10.41 -10.38 -10.34
C ASP A 169 -10.37 -11.06 -8.93
N LYS A 170 -11.47 -11.68 -8.54
CA LYS A 170 -11.59 -12.45 -7.30
C LYS A 170 -10.96 -13.84 -7.39
N TYR A 171 -10.91 -14.42 -8.59
CA TYR A 171 -10.42 -15.78 -8.80
C TYR A 171 -9.00 -15.84 -9.39
N GLY A 172 -8.44 -14.67 -9.71
CA GLY A 172 -7.16 -14.54 -10.37
C GLY A 172 -7.26 -14.69 -11.88
N ASP A 173 -6.38 -13.97 -12.57
CA ASP A 173 -6.14 -14.10 -13.99
C ASP A 173 -4.64 -14.03 -14.25
N LEU A 174 -3.97 -15.19 -14.16
CA LEU A 174 -2.52 -15.28 -14.37
C LEU A 174 -2.14 -14.81 -15.79
N SER A 175 -2.97 -15.09 -16.78
CA SER A 175 -2.71 -14.72 -18.18
C SER A 175 -2.66 -13.19 -18.34
N ARG A 176 -3.62 -12.49 -17.73
CA ARG A 176 -3.60 -11.01 -17.66
C ARG A 176 -2.40 -10.51 -16.85
N ALA A 177 -2.12 -11.10 -15.68
CA ALA A 177 -0.99 -10.69 -14.86
C ALA A 177 0.36 -10.82 -15.60
N GLU A 178 0.55 -11.88 -16.39
CA GLU A 178 1.73 -12.06 -17.24
C GLU A 178 1.85 -10.98 -18.32
N ARG A 179 0.75 -10.60 -18.98
CA ARG A 179 0.74 -9.50 -19.96
C ARG A 179 1.05 -8.15 -19.31
N LEU A 180 0.46 -7.88 -18.15
CA LEU A 180 0.73 -6.66 -17.38
C LEU A 180 2.19 -6.61 -16.92
N ALA A 181 2.75 -7.72 -16.42
CA ALA A 181 4.17 -7.79 -16.07
C ALA A 181 5.08 -7.56 -17.28
N ALA A 182 4.74 -8.14 -18.44
CA ALA A 182 5.50 -7.95 -19.67
C ALA A 182 5.50 -6.47 -20.14
N SER A 183 4.42 -5.73 -19.86
CA SER A 183 4.31 -4.30 -20.22
C SER A 183 5.36 -3.42 -19.54
N ILE A 184 5.83 -3.84 -18.35
CA ILE A 184 6.92 -3.18 -17.61
C ILE A 184 8.29 -3.86 -17.80
N GLY A 185 8.39 -4.78 -18.75
CA GLY A 185 9.63 -5.53 -19.04
C GLY A 185 9.97 -6.59 -18.00
N SER A 186 8.97 -7.10 -17.27
CA SER A 186 9.13 -8.10 -16.21
C SER A 186 8.30 -9.36 -16.48
N THR A 187 8.28 -10.28 -15.51
CA THR A 187 7.44 -11.47 -15.47
C THR A 187 6.75 -11.56 -14.12
N VAL A 188 5.75 -12.44 -13.99
CA VAL A 188 5.20 -12.79 -12.67
C VAL A 188 6.29 -13.53 -11.87
N LEU A 189 6.55 -13.08 -10.64
CA LEU A 189 7.71 -13.47 -9.83
C LEU A 189 7.41 -14.52 -8.76
N GLY A 190 6.16 -14.97 -8.66
CA GLY A 190 5.73 -15.88 -7.59
C GLY A 190 4.28 -16.34 -7.73
N ALA A 191 3.84 -17.11 -6.75
CA ALA A 191 2.46 -17.57 -6.67
C ALA A 191 1.49 -16.41 -6.43
N ALA A 192 0.23 -16.64 -6.79
CA ALA A 192 -0.89 -15.78 -6.46
C ALA A 192 -0.99 -15.56 -4.94
N GLN A 193 -1.32 -14.33 -4.55
CA GLN A 193 -1.54 -13.93 -3.16
C GLN A 193 -2.96 -13.36 -3.00
N GLY A 194 -3.48 -13.34 -1.78
CA GLY A 194 -4.67 -12.55 -1.48
C GLY A 194 -4.33 -11.06 -1.46
N GLY A 195 -5.16 -10.24 -2.08
CA GLY A 195 -5.10 -8.78 -1.99
C GLY A 195 -6.17 -8.22 -1.04
N TRP A 196 -6.57 -6.97 -1.28
CA TRP A 196 -7.66 -6.26 -0.59
C TRP A 196 -9.04 -6.83 -0.87
#